data_AF-A0A8T1VV84-F1
#
_entry.id   AF-A0A8T1VV84-F1
#
_cell.length_a   1.000
_cell.length_b   1.000
_cell.length_c   1.000
_cell.angle_alpha   90.00
_cell.angle_beta   90.00
_cell.angle_gamma   90.00
#
_symmetry.space_group_name_H-M   'P 1'
#
loop_
_entity.id
_entity.type
_entity.pdbx_description
1 polymer ?
#
loop_
_entity_poly.entity_id
_entity_poly.type
_entity_poly.pdbx_seq_one_letter_code
_entity_poly.pdbx_strand_id
1 'polypeptide(L)'
;MDGGSPCGLIYALVPAQPLPAVDLSKSFRGRLLPARVHTYIRRKYYKHYRAVLVCAAVSYCLNVSVPLVEARVGQIVAVLAALFWMPLGLGSVTTLRYDIVRLVARTFDFWFFSAITTIITVTMSTYFGDLRSVRMLIDWIGYHHVVFVDAHVLGLRSLTYILIATIFSVSVVLVWIVLGQVDGGSTFTILKFDNQHRHFELSGLDVIGNGLVSLGFLVAKIVFRRRKNLRVKRRRSSAIVECAIYRCRLKLEPVFGPSVLLAWPSEDSRYHSKETSIRDADEIQNLMFVKFPNTFEATNTLLSWRIANGACFSAWLLTVVYTVGTAGLILSHVPLVLGSEYFLAQEELTLMVPFIALLCTAAFTGLFAVFYQRQLLRLLFTSFDFAFYSFQVTCTDIGVCVLYNWDASRCLMVLSWWLWAQWAFTLDALTPTTRDMLKFRVRFAAPVLCLLLADHLGIIYRIFFTEDEELQDSRIFEGTVWNQHLVVRVIPFYVSRSLTLSLWCSRLISRLASASRDDISILRGSVCYDNIFSRGRRRSSHISQIVDVKALATALSRRNRVSPATSFHQEKTISTQ
;
A
#
# COMPACT_ATOMS: atom_id res chain seq x y z
N MET A 1 -2.26 -39.57 36.84
CA MET A 1 -1.11 -38.79 36.33
C MET A 1 -1.36 -38.57 34.85
N ASP A 2 -2.11 -37.52 34.54
CA ASP A 2 -2.48 -37.22 33.16
C ASP A 2 -1.27 -36.62 32.45
N GLY A 3 -0.82 -37.31 31.40
CA GLY A 3 0.21 -36.85 30.49
C GLY A 3 -0.28 -35.59 29.78
N GLY A 4 -0.07 -34.43 30.41
CA GLY A 4 -0.30 -33.13 29.81
C GLY A 4 0.55 -33.02 28.55
N SER A 5 -0.08 -33.15 27.39
CA SER A 5 0.56 -32.87 26.12
C SER A 5 1.22 -31.50 26.23
N PRO A 6 2.52 -31.36 25.91
CA PRO A 6 3.21 -30.08 26.06
C PRO A 6 2.44 -29.05 25.24
N CYS A 7 1.84 -28.07 25.94
CA CYS A 7 1.10 -27.01 25.29
C CYS A 7 2.08 -26.28 24.37
N GLY A 8 1.88 -26.43 23.05
CA GLY A 8 2.68 -25.72 22.06
C GLY A 8 2.62 -24.23 22.33
N LEU A 9 3.76 -23.54 22.19
CA LEU A 9 3.81 -22.09 22.36
C LEU A 9 3.06 -21.43 21.19
N ILE A 10 2.02 -20.67 21.53
CA ILE A 10 1.15 -20.00 20.56
C ILE A 10 1.42 -18.51 20.60
N TYR A 11 1.58 -17.90 19.43
CA TYR A 11 1.80 -16.47 19.26
C TYR A 11 0.56 -15.78 18.67
N ALA A 12 0.34 -14.53 19.07
CA ALA A 12 -0.63 -13.64 18.45
C ALA A 12 0.03 -12.35 17.97
N LEU A 13 -0.49 -11.81 16.87
CA LEU A 13 -0.10 -10.50 16.36
C LEU A 13 -0.84 -9.41 17.13
N VAL A 14 -0.09 -8.54 17.80
CA VAL A 14 -0.64 -7.41 18.57
C VAL A 14 0.00 -6.09 18.13
N PRO A 15 -0.64 -4.93 18.35
CA PRO A 15 -0.02 -3.64 18.11
C PRO A 15 1.24 -3.47 18.99
N ALA A 16 2.35 -3.03 18.38
CA ALA A 16 3.59 -2.80 19.12
C ALA A 16 3.53 -1.53 19.99
N GLN A 17 2.65 -0.58 19.62
CA GLN A 17 2.45 0.69 20.32
C GLN A 17 0.96 0.92 20.53
N PRO A 18 0.57 1.65 21.59
CA PRO A 18 -0.82 2.04 21.80
C PRO A 18 -1.33 2.81 20.58
N LEU A 19 -2.56 2.50 20.16
CA LEU A 19 -3.17 3.15 19.01
C LEU A 19 -3.59 4.58 19.38
N PRO A 20 -3.42 5.56 18.48
CA PRO A 20 -3.75 6.94 18.79
C PRO A 20 -5.26 7.15 18.94
N ALA A 21 -5.64 8.04 19.84
CA ALA A 21 -6.98 8.62 19.89
C ALA A 21 -7.16 9.62 18.74
N VAL A 22 -8.33 9.60 18.11
CA VAL A 22 -8.67 10.46 16.99
C VAL A 22 -10.02 11.12 17.27
N ASP A 23 -10.05 12.44 17.17
CA ASP A 23 -11.29 13.19 17.22
C ASP A 23 -11.94 13.24 15.83
N LEU A 24 -13.10 12.61 15.72
CA LEU A 24 -13.81 12.46 14.46
C LEU A 24 -14.79 13.61 14.17
N SER A 25 -15.04 14.51 15.14
CA SER A 25 -15.89 15.70 14.93
C SER A 25 -15.13 16.81 14.21
N LYS A 26 -13.81 16.85 14.38
CA LYS A 26 -12.90 17.78 13.70
C LYS A 26 -12.78 17.47 12.21
N SER A 27 -13.65 18.08 11.41
CA SER A 27 -13.48 18.15 9.96
C SER A 27 -12.49 19.27 9.59
N PHE A 28 -11.74 19.08 8.50
CA PHE A 28 -10.85 20.11 7.94
C PHE A 28 -11.61 21.43 7.70
N ARG A 29 -12.85 21.29 7.23
CA ARG A 29 -13.79 22.40 7.04
C ARG A 29 -14.23 23.09 8.33
N GLY A 30 -14.49 22.35 9.41
CA GLY A 30 -14.90 22.94 10.68
C GLY A 30 -13.84 23.85 11.29
N ARG A 31 -12.56 23.63 10.95
CA ARG A 31 -11.45 24.53 11.32
C ARG A 31 -11.25 25.70 10.39
N LEU A 32 -11.45 25.51 9.08
CA LEU A 32 -11.16 26.54 8.07
C LEU A 32 -12.32 27.49 7.78
N LEU A 33 -13.56 27.03 7.91
CA LEU A 33 -14.75 27.79 7.50
C LEU A 33 -15.71 28.03 8.66
N PRO A 34 -16.35 29.22 8.73
CA PRO A 34 -17.40 29.50 9.70
C PRO A 34 -18.57 28.50 9.62
N ALA A 35 -19.20 28.20 10.76
CA ALA A 35 -20.27 27.19 10.88
C ALA A 35 -21.48 27.43 9.94
N ARG A 36 -21.82 28.69 9.64
CA ARG A 36 -22.90 29.06 8.71
C ARG A 36 -22.57 28.69 7.27
N VAL A 37 -21.35 29.02 6.81
CA VAL A 37 -20.84 28.60 5.50
C VAL A 37 -20.75 27.07 5.45
N HIS A 38 -20.38 26.43 6.57
CA HIS A 38 -20.32 24.98 6.70
C HIS A 38 -21.67 24.28 6.41
N THR A 39 -22.73 24.71 7.07
CA THR A 39 -24.06 24.10 6.86
C THR A 39 -24.59 24.36 5.45
N TYR A 40 -24.34 25.56 4.90
CA TYR A 40 -24.78 25.93 3.56
C TYR A 40 -24.18 25.06 2.45
N ILE A 41 -22.84 25.01 2.30
CA ILE A 41 -22.24 24.21 1.20
C ILE A 41 -22.53 22.72 1.40
N ARG A 42 -22.64 22.24 2.65
CA ARG A 42 -23.00 20.84 2.91
C ARG A 42 -24.39 20.54 2.35
N ARG A 43 -25.40 21.38 2.64
CA ARG A 43 -26.76 21.20 2.15
C ARG A 43 -26.82 21.27 0.63
N LYS A 44 -26.12 22.22 0.01
CA LYS A 44 -26.05 22.35 -1.45
C LYS A 44 -25.34 21.18 -2.13
N TYR A 45 -24.21 20.73 -1.59
CA TYR A 45 -23.45 19.58 -2.09
C TYR A 45 -24.27 18.30 -2.03
N TYR A 46 -24.97 18.01 -0.92
CA TYR A 46 -25.85 16.84 -0.85
C TYR A 46 -27.04 16.93 -1.78
N LYS A 47 -27.65 18.12 -1.94
CA LYS A 47 -28.77 18.32 -2.88
C LYS A 47 -28.36 18.02 -4.33
N HIS A 48 -27.14 18.38 -4.71
CA HIS A 48 -26.64 18.22 -6.09
C HIS A 48 -25.59 17.11 -6.22
N TYR A 49 -25.50 16.18 -5.26
CA TYR A 49 -24.43 15.19 -5.21
C TYR A 49 -24.36 14.32 -6.47
N ARG A 50 -25.51 13.95 -7.04
CA ARG A 50 -25.56 13.18 -8.31
C ARG A 50 -24.99 13.99 -9.48
N ALA A 51 -25.36 15.25 -9.61
CA ALA A 51 -24.84 16.13 -10.66
C ALA A 51 -23.33 16.35 -10.50
N VAL A 52 -22.85 16.57 -9.27
CA VAL A 52 -21.41 16.68 -8.98
C VAL A 52 -20.66 15.40 -9.34
N LEU A 53 -21.23 14.22 -9.05
CA LEU A 53 -20.63 12.94 -9.41
C LEU A 53 -20.59 12.73 -10.93
N VAL A 54 -21.64 13.13 -11.66
CA VAL A 54 -21.67 13.09 -13.13
C VAL A 54 -20.63 14.05 -13.71
N CYS A 55 -20.54 15.28 -13.21
CA CYS A 55 -19.51 16.25 -13.62
C CYS A 55 -18.10 15.68 -13.41
N ALA A 56 -17.85 15.04 -12.27
CA ALA A 56 -16.58 14.40 -12.00
C ALA A 56 -16.30 13.22 -12.94
N ALA A 57 -17.30 12.39 -13.24
CA ALA A 57 -17.14 11.29 -14.19
C ALA A 57 -16.81 11.82 -15.60
N VAL A 58 -17.51 12.86 -16.05
CA VAL A 58 -17.21 13.56 -17.31
C VAL A 58 -15.80 14.13 -17.29
N SER A 59 -15.41 14.82 -16.21
CA SER A 59 -14.05 15.33 -16.04
C SER A 59 -12.98 14.23 -16.15
N TYR A 60 -13.18 13.07 -15.52
CA TYR A 60 -12.27 11.94 -15.64
C TYR A 60 -12.16 11.42 -17.09
N CYS A 61 -13.28 11.31 -17.81
CA CYS A 61 -13.27 10.93 -19.22
C CYS A 61 -12.50 11.96 -20.06
N LEU A 62 -12.76 13.24 -19.86
CA LEU A 62 -12.06 14.32 -20.55
C LEU A 62 -10.56 14.30 -20.25
N ASN A 63 -10.16 14.09 -18.99
CA ASN A 63 -8.75 13.94 -18.60
C ASN A 63 -8.09 12.80 -19.36
N VAL A 64 -8.73 11.62 -19.46
CA VAL A 64 -8.18 10.50 -20.26
C VAL A 64 -8.01 10.89 -21.73
N SER A 65 -8.91 11.71 -22.28
CA SER A 65 -8.86 12.15 -23.68
C SER A 65 -7.82 13.24 -23.98
N VAL A 66 -7.40 14.07 -23.01
CA VAL A 66 -6.44 15.18 -23.22
C VAL A 66 -5.16 14.79 -23.98
N PRO A 67 -4.47 13.68 -23.70
CA PRO A 67 -3.25 13.31 -24.41
C PRO A 67 -3.54 12.58 -25.73
N LEU A 68 -4.78 12.15 -25.97
CA LEU A 68 -5.20 11.37 -27.14
C LEU A 68 -5.64 12.25 -28.32
N VAL A 69 -5.82 13.56 -28.09
CA VAL A 69 -6.31 14.52 -29.09
C VAL A 69 -5.21 15.51 -29.45
N GLU A 70 -5.39 16.21 -30.58
CA GLU A 70 -4.51 17.29 -31.03
C GLU A 70 -4.30 18.35 -29.94
N ALA A 71 -3.11 18.95 -29.87
CA ALA A 71 -2.71 19.86 -28.80
C ALA A 71 -3.72 21.00 -28.58
N ARG A 72 -4.21 21.63 -29.66
CA ARG A 72 -5.21 22.73 -29.58
C ARG A 72 -6.51 22.30 -28.91
N VAL A 73 -7.04 21.15 -29.30
CA VAL A 73 -8.27 20.59 -28.71
C VAL A 73 -8.00 20.15 -27.27
N GLY A 74 -6.85 19.53 -27.02
CA GLY A 74 -6.41 19.06 -25.71
C GLY A 74 -6.32 20.18 -24.68
N GLN A 75 -5.86 21.37 -25.08
CA GLN A 75 -5.82 22.56 -24.21
C GLN A 75 -7.22 22.98 -23.73
N ILE A 76 -8.20 23.05 -24.64
CA ILE A 76 -9.59 23.39 -24.31
C ILE A 76 -10.20 22.30 -23.42
N VAL A 77 -10.00 21.03 -23.79
CA VAL A 77 -10.50 19.87 -23.04
C VAL A 77 -9.92 19.83 -21.64
N ALA A 78 -8.63 20.17 -21.45
CA ALA A 78 -7.99 20.21 -20.13
C ALA A 78 -8.63 21.26 -19.21
N VAL A 79 -8.94 22.46 -19.73
CA VAL A 79 -9.63 23.51 -18.97
C VAL A 79 -11.07 23.12 -18.64
N LEU A 80 -11.79 22.50 -19.58
CA LEU A 80 -13.14 22.00 -19.30
C LEU A 80 -13.13 20.88 -18.25
N ALA A 81 -12.19 19.95 -18.36
CA ALA A 81 -12.02 18.87 -17.39
C ALA A 81 -11.72 19.43 -15.99
N ALA A 82 -10.91 20.49 -15.90
CA ALA A 82 -10.66 21.24 -14.67
C ALA A 82 -11.93 21.79 -14.03
N LEU A 83 -12.71 22.53 -14.81
CA LEU A 83 -13.95 23.15 -14.35
C LEU A 83 -14.95 22.12 -13.86
N PHE A 84 -15.09 20.99 -14.56
CA PHE A 84 -15.96 19.90 -14.15
C PHE A 84 -15.47 19.14 -12.92
N TRP A 85 -14.15 19.11 -12.68
CA TRP A 85 -13.56 18.46 -11.50
C TRP A 85 -13.73 19.28 -10.22
N MET A 86 -13.58 20.61 -10.31
CA MET A 86 -13.52 21.51 -9.15
C MET A 86 -14.64 21.30 -8.11
N PRO A 87 -15.94 21.14 -8.47
CA PRO A 87 -17.00 20.93 -7.50
C PRO A 87 -16.80 19.68 -6.65
N LEU A 88 -16.30 18.59 -7.25
CA LEU A 88 -15.98 17.37 -6.52
C LEU A 88 -14.70 17.57 -5.70
N GLY A 89 -13.63 18.11 -6.30
CA GLY A 89 -12.35 18.34 -5.60
C GLY A 89 -12.53 19.18 -4.33
N LEU A 90 -13.10 20.36 -4.47
CA LEU A 90 -13.37 21.26 -3.34
C LEU A 90 -14.34 20.63 -2.33
N GLY A 91 -15.44 20.04 -2.81
CA GLY A 91 -16.39 19.34 -1.95
C GLY A 91 -15.74 18.20 -1.17
N SER A 92 -14.85 17.45 -1.81
CA SER A 92 -14.10 16.33 -1.25
C SER A 92 -13.17 16.79 -0.13
N VAL A 93 -12.35 17.83 -0.34
CA VAL A 93 -11.43 18.38 0.68
C VAL A 93 -12.20 18.73 1.95
N THR A 94 -13.39 19.32 1.79
CA THR A 94 -14.20 19.73 2.93
C THR A 94 -14.73 18.57 3.78
N THR A 95 -14.75 17.35 3.26
CA THR A 95 -15.24 16.15 3.97
C THR A 95 -14.14 15.38 4.70
N LEU A 96 -12.88 15.79 4.55
CA LEU A 96 -11.75 15.15 5.19
C LEU A 96 -11.76 15.38 6.70
N ARG A 97 -11.48 14.33 7.46
CA ARG A 97 -11.28 14.41 8.92
C ARG A 97 -9.86 14.85 9.24
N TYR A 98 -9.72 15.93 9.98
CA TYR A 98 -8.44 16.60 10.22
C TYR A 98 -7.43 15.67 10.93
N ASP A 99 -7.85 14.98 12.00
CA ASP A 99 -6.93 14.13 12.76
C ASP A 99 -6.45 12.90 11.96
N ILE A 100 -7.31 12.32 11.11
CA ILE A 100 -6.90 11.23 10.21
C ILE A 100 -5.94 11.75 9.13
N VAL A 101 -6.21 12.92 8.55
CA VAL A 101 -5.29 13.57 7.59
C VAL A 101 -3.94 13.82 8.24
N ARG A 102 -3.91 14.38 9.45
CA ARG A 102 -2.68 14.62 10.22
C ARG A 102 -1.92 13.31 10.47
N LEU A 103 -2.63 12.23 10.80
CA LEU A 103 -2.04 10.93 11.04
C LEU A 103 -1.44 10.32 9.77
N VAL A 104 -2.16 10.40 8.64
CA VAL A 104 -1.68 9.94 7.32
C VAL A 104 -0.50 10.78 6.86
N ALA A 105 -0.54 12.10 7.03
CA ALA A 105 0.54 13.03 6.64
C ALA A 105 1.83 12.82 7.43
N ARG A 106 1.79 12.17 8.60
CA ARG A 106 2.98 11.76 9.37
C ARG A 106 3.60 10.46 8.88
N THR A 107 2.95 9.76 7.95
CA THR A 107 3.48 8.50 7.42
C THR A 107 4.43 8.76 6.25
N PHE A 108 5.49 7.94 6.15
CA PHE A 108 6.37 7.95 4.97
C PHE A 108 5.60 7.68 3.68
N ASP A 109 4.58 6.81 3.70
CA ASP A 109 3.82 6.45 2.49
C ASP A 109 3.17 7.68 1.85
N PHE A 110 2.70 8.63 2.66
CA PHE A 110 2.16 9.91 2.18
C PHE A 110 3.23 10.75 1.48
N TRP A 111 4.37 10.99 2.12
CA TRP A 111 5.43 11.83 1.56
C TRP A 111 6.06 11.24 0.31
N PHE A 112 6.29 9.93 0.30
CA PHE A 112 6.80 9.23 -0.87
C PHE A 112 5.82 9.35 -2.06
N PHE A 113 4.53 9.12 -1.82
CA PHE A 113 3.50 9.28 -2.84
C PHE A 113 3.41 10.74 -3.33
N SER A 114 3.49 11.71 -2.42
CA SER A 114 3.47 13.14 -2.74
C SER A 114 4.69 13.56 -3.57
N ALA A 115 5.89 13.07 -3.23
CA ALA A 115 7.10 13.33 -3.98
C ALA A 115 7.01 12.77 -5.41
N ILE A 116 6.61 11.50 -5.57
CA ILE A 116 6.45 10.88 -6.90
C ILE A 116 5.41 11.61 -7.74
N THR A 117 4.24 11.89 -7.17
CA THR A 117 3.19 12.60 -7.92
C THR A 117 3.59 14.02 -8.28
N THR A 118 4.34 14.71 -7.41
CA THR A 118 4.92 16.01 -7.72
C THR A 118 5.94 15.93 -8.86
N ILE A 119 6.87 14.97 -8.82
CA ILE A 119 7.84 14.76 -9.90
C ILE A 119 7.13 14.52 -11.23
N ILE A 120 6.16 13.59 -11.27
CA ILE A 120 5.35 13.31 -12.47
C ILE A 120 4.62 14.57 -12.95
N THR A 121 4.02 15.33 -12.02
CA THR A 121 3.26 16.53 -12.34
C THR A 121 4.15 17.59 -12.97
N VAL A 122 5.33 17.83 -12.38
CA VAL A 122 6.30 18.80 -12.88
C VAL A 122 6.84 18.35 -14.24
N THR A 123 7.34 17.12 -14.36
CA THR A 123 7.92 16.64 -15.63
C THR A 123 6.90 16.57 -16.75
N MET A 124 5.66 16.15 -16.48
CA MET A 124 4.57 16.18 -17.46
C MET A 124 4.15 17.58 -17.84
N SER A 125 4.12 18.52 -16.90
CA SER A 125 3.78 19.92 -17.20
C SER A 125 4.85 20.54 -18.11
N THR A 126 6.12 20.26 -17.83
CA THR A 126 7.23 20.64 -18.72
C THR A 126 7.13 19.96 -20.08
N TYR A 127 6.75 18.67 -20.12
CA TYR A 127 6.59 17.92 -21.36
C TYR A 127 5.48 18.48 -22.27
N PHE A 128 4.35 18.90 -21.69
CA PHE A 128 3.27 19.49 -22.47
C PHE A 128 3.57 20.93 -22.92
N GLY A 129 4.28 21.72 -22.10
CA GLY A 129 4.67 23.10 -22.41
C GLY A 129 3.51 24.08 -22.64
N ASP A 130 2.26 23.68 -22.40
CA ASP A 130 1.05 24.44 -22.74
C ASP A 130 -0.06 24.34 -21.67
N LEU A 131 -1.28 24.79 -22.01
CA LEU A 131 -2.44 24.75 -21.09
C LEU A 131 -2.88 23.34 -20.67
N ARG A 132 -2.40 22.26 -21.31
CA ARG A 132 -2.65 20.88 -20.85
C ARG A 132 -2.01 20.62 -19.49
N SER A 133 -0.99 21.40 -19.10
CA SER A 133 -0.41 21.38 -17.74
C SER A 133 -1.45 21.65 -16.63
N VAL A 134 -2.53 22.39 -16.91
CA VAL A 134 -3.62 22.62 -15.94
C VAL A 134 -4.20 21.30 -15.45
N ARG A 135 -4.38 20.32 -16.36
CA ARG A 135 -4.82 18.97 -16.00
C ARG A 135 -3.88 18.33 -14.99
N MET A 136 -2.56 18.46 -15.16
CA MET A 136 -1.59 17.83 -14.26
C MET A 136 -1.74 18.34 -12.83
N LEU A 137 -2.06 19.63 -12.65
CA LEU A 137 -2.36 20.18 -11.32
C LEU A 137 -3.61 19.53 -10.70
N ILE A 138 -4.65 19.29 -11.48
CA ILE A 138 -5.88 18.63 -11.00
C ILE A 138 -5.62 17.17 -10.67
N ASP A 139 -4.91 16.46 -11.54
CA ASP A 139 -4.53 15.08 -11.29
C ASP A 139 -3.66 15.00 -10.02
N TRP A 140 -2.74 15.95 -9.80
CA TRP A 140 -1.97 16.06 -8.54
C TRP A 140 -2.86 16.19 -7.30
N ILE A 141 -3.85 17.09 -7.30
CA ILE A 141 -4.79 17.22 -6.17
C ILE A 141 -5.63 15.94 -6.04
N GLY A 142 -6.09 15.38 -7.16
CA GLY A 142 -6.86 14.13 -7.23
C GLY A 142 -6.10 12.93 -6.66
N TYR A 143 -4.80 12.80 -6.95
CA TYR A 143 -3.95 11.76 -6.37
C TYR A 143 -3.78 11.95 -4.86
N HIS A 144 -3.67 13.19 -4.36
CA HIS A 144 -3.65 13.45 -2.92
C HIS A 144 -4.99 13.10 -2.25
N HIS A 145 -6.13 13.32 -2.92
CA HIS A 145 -7.42 12.80 -2.46
C HIS A 145 -7.44 11.27 -2.33
N VAL A 146 -6.81 10.57 -3.27
CA VAL A 146 -6.64 9.12 -3.23
C VAL A 146 -5.82 8.68 -2.01
N VAL A 147 -4.81 9.45 -1.60
CA VAL A 147 -4.07 9.14 -0.36
C VAL A 147 -4.90 9.42 0.88
N PHE A 148 -5.75 10.44 0.87
CA PHE A 148 -6.65 10.73 1.99
C PHE A 148 -7.93 9.88 2.02
N VAL A 149 -7.95 8.74 1.33
CA VAL A 149 -9.13 7.87 1.22
C VAL A 149 -9.62 7.31 2.57
N ASP A 150 -8.77 7.29 3.59
CA ASP A 150 -9.09 6.86 4.96
C ASP A 150 -9.80 7.95 5.77
N ALA A 151 -9.56 9.21 5.43
CA ALA A 151 -10.22 10.36 6.04
C ALA A 151 -11.60 10.63 5.40
N HIS A 152 -11.89 10.02 4.25
CA HIS A 152 -13.17 10.14 3.58
C HIS A 152 -14.27 9.28 4.21
N VAL A 153 -15.33 9.94 4.67
CA VAL A 153 -16.49 9.30 5.31
C VAL A 153 -17.55 8.84 4.29
N LEU A 154 -17.53 9.38 3.07
CA LEU A 154 -18.60 9.22 2.09
C LEU A 154 -18.22 8.22 0.98
N GLY A 155 -19.21 7.42 0.56
CA GLY A 155 -19.18 6.71 -0.73
C GLY A 155 -18.01 5.74 -0.92
N LEU A 156 -17.80 4.79 0.00
CA LEU A 156 -16.69 3.82 -0.12
C LEU A 156 -16.63 3.12 -1.48
N ARG A 157 -17.79 2.80 -2.08
CA ARG A 157 -17.90 2.14 -3.39
C ARG A 157 -17.52 3.07 -4.55
N SER A 158 -18.05 4.29 -4.60
CA SER A 158 -17.72 5.26 -5.66
C SER A 158 -16.24 5.58 -5.70
N LEU A 159 -15.61 5.73 -4.53
CA LEU A 159 -14.17 5.92 -4.43
C LEU A 159 -13.37 4.74 -5.01
N THR A 160 -13.81 3.50 -4.81
CA THR A 160 -13.14 2.34 -5.42
C THR A 160 -13.26 2.36 -6.94
N TYR A 161 -14.40 2.75 -7.51
CA TYR A 161 -14.54 2.90 -8.96
C TYR A 161 -13.63 4.01 -9.51
N ILE A 162 -13.57 5.16 -8.83
CA ILE A 162 -12.67 6.26 -9.19
C ILE A 162 -11.21 5.79 -9.17
N LEU A 163 -10.78 5.03 -8.16
CA LEU A 163 -9.42 4.50 -8.09
C LEU A 163 -9.11 3.53 -9.25
N ILE A 164 -10.06 2.67 -9.62
CA ILE A 164 -9.90 1.75 -10.75
C ILE A 164 -9.79 2.55 -12.07
N ALA A 165 -10.65 3.55 -12.26
CA ALA A 165 -10.60 4.45 -13.40
C ALA A 165 -9.29 5.23 -13.45
N THR A 166 -8.73 5.58 -12.29
CA THR A 166 -7.42 6.25 -12.18
C THR A 166 -6.28 5.34 -12.66
N ILE A 167 -6.27 4.06 -12.26
CA ILE A 167 -5.28 3.08 -12.76
C ILE A 167 -5.39 2.97 -14.29
N PHE A 168 -6.61 2.81 -14.80
CA PHE A 168 -6.86 2.76 -16.25
C PHE A 168 -6.36 4.01 -16.95
N SER A 169 -6.66 5.20 -16.43
CA SER A 169 -6.18 6.48 -16.97
C SER A 169 -4.67 6.56 -16.99
N VAL A 170 -3.99 6.19 -15.89
CA VAL A 170 -2.52 6.20 -15.81
C VAL A 170 -1.91 5.24 -16.83
N SER A 171 -2.50 4.06 -17.01
CA SER A 171 -2.04 3.09 -18.01
C SER A 171 -2.22 3.58 -19.44
N VAL A 172 -3.37 4.18 -19.78
CA VAL A 172 -3.62 4.75 -21.11
C VAL A 172 -2.62 5.88 -21.41
N VAL A 173 -2.45 6.80 -20.46
CA VAL A 173 -1.49 7.92 -20.58
C VAL A 173 -0.06 7.39 -20.75
N LEU A 174 0.34 6.40 -19.93
CA LEU A 174 1.65 5.78 -20.03
C LEU A 174 1.88 5.18 -21.42
N VAL A 175 0.95 4.35 -21.91
CA VAL A 175 1.06 3.72 -23.23
C VAL A 175 1.14 4.79 -24.32
N TRP A 176 0.30 5.81 -24.27
CA TRP A 176 0.27 6.85 -25.30
C TRP A 176 1.56 7.69 -25.34
N ILE A 177 2.12 8.01 -24.18
CA ILE A 177 3.39 8.74 -24.06
C ILE A 177 4.56 7.88 -24.53
N VAL A 178 4.62 6.62 -24.08
CA VAL A 178 5.69 5.69 -24.47
C VAL A 178 5.71 5.48 -25.98
N LEU A 179 4.55 5.51 -26.63
CA LEU A 179 4.43 5.40 -28.09
C LEU A 179 4.71 6.69 -28.85
N GLY A 180 5.02 7.80 -28.17
CA GLY A 180 5.30 9.08 -28.83
C GLY A 180 4.10 9.68 -29.58
N GLN A 181 2.88 9.26 -29.26
CA GLN A 181 1.65 9.67 -29.95
C GLN A 181 1.04 10.96 -29.38
N VAL A 182 1.70 11.59 -28.41
CA VAL A 182 1.24 12.86 -27.84
C VAL A 182 1.66 14.00 -28.76
N ASP A 183 0.66 14.64 -29.38
CA ASP A 183 0.88 15.81 -30.22
C ASP A 183 1.42 17.01 -29.41
N GLY A 184 2.40 17.73 -29.96
CA GLY A 184 3.02 18.89 -29.33
C GLY A 184 3.76 18.62 -28.00
N GLY A 185 4.12 17.37 -27.70
CA GLY A 185 4.94 17.04 -26.53
C GLY A 185 6.42 17.36 -26.80
N SER A 186 7.03 18.23 -26.00
CA SER A 186 8.46 18.54 -26.13
C SER A 186 9.30 17.50 -25.40
N THR A 187 10.14 16.76 -26.12
CA THR A 187 11.20 15.98 -25.48
C THR A 187 12.22 16.93 -24.88
N PHE A 188 12.56 16.73 -23.62
CA PHE A 188 13.61 17.49 -22.94
C PHE A 188 14.53 16.52 -22.22
N THR A 189 15.82 16.82 -22.23
CA THR A 189 16.83 16.04 -21.52
C THR A 189 17.01 16.64 -20.13
N ILE A 190 16.79 15.84 -19.09
CA ILE A 190 16.95 16.27 -17.70
C ILE A 190 18.43 16.25 -17.32
N LEU A 191 19.12 15.19 -17.72
CA LEU A 191 20.53 15.00 -17.43
C LEU A 191 21.20 14.46 -18.69
N LYS A 192 22.07 15.28 -19.26
CA LYS A 192 22.98 14.87 -20.33
C LYS A 192 24.33 14.62 -19.69
N PHE A 193 24.80 13.39 -19.78
CA PHE A 193 26.13 13.02 -19.35
C PHE A 193 26.90 12.56 -20.58
N ASP A 194 27.99 13.25 -20.84
CA ASP A 194 28.85 13.03 -21.99
C ASP A 194 30.25 12.72 -21.47
N ASN A 195 30.71 11.51 -21.74
CA ASN A 195 32.08 11.11 -21.47
C ASN A 195 32.72 10.53 -22.74
N GLN A 196 34.05 10.48 -22.80
CA GLN A 196 34.84 10.16 -24.00
C GLN A 196 34.36 8.91 -24.78
N HIS A 197 33.79 7.94 -24.07
CA HIS A 197 33.34 6.66 -24.63
C HIS A 197 31.81 6.48 -24.61
N ARG A 198 31.04 7.38 -23.98
CA ARG A 198 29.59 7.20 -23.77
C ARG A 198 28.82 8.51 -23.72
N HIS A 199 27.72 8.54 -24.47
CA HIS A 199 26.69 9.56 -24.36
C HIS A 199 25.44 8.97 -23.69
N PHE A 200 25.13 9.45 -22.49
CA PHE A 200 23.90 9.12 -21.78
C PHE A 200 22.99 10.34 -21.72
N GLU A 201 21.72 10.13 -22.06
CA GLU A 201 20.69 11.15 -21.98
C GLU A 201 19.51 10.60 -21.18
N LEU A 202 19.30 11.13 -19.98
CA LEU A 202 18.08 10.88 -19.21
C LEU A 202 16.97 11.79 -19.76
N SER A 203 16.08 11.21 -20.54
CA SER A 203 14.95 11.95 -21.10
C SER A 203 13.89 12.20 -20.02
N GLY A 204 13.20 13.34 -20.11
CA GLY A 204 11.99 13.61 -19.33
C GLY A 204 10.94 12.51 -19.53
N LEU A 205 10.87 11.90 -20.71
CA LEU A 205 9.99 10.77 -21.01
C LEU A 205 10.29 9.55 -20.14
N ASP A 206 11.56 9.25 -19.88
CA ASP A 206 11.95 8.11 -19.05
C ASP A 206 11.52 8.33 -17.60
N VAL A 207 11.68 9.55 -17.09
CA VAL A 207 11.26 9.91 -15.73
C VAL A 207 9.74 9.86 -15.61
N ILE A 208 9.01 10.36 -16.63
CA ILE A 208 7.55 10.29 -16.69
C ILE A 208 7.08 8.83 -16.73
N GLY A 209 7.61 8.03 -17.65
CA GLY A 209 7.21 6.63 -17.83
C GLY A 209 7.44 5.82 -16.55
N ASN A 210 8.64 5.93 -15.98
CA ASN A 210 8.98 5.27 -14.72
C ASN A 210 8.13 5.76 -13.54
N GLY A 211 7.87 7.07 -13.46
CA GLY A 211 7.02 7.68 -12.44
C GLY A 211 5.58 7.16 -12.53
N LEU A 212 4.99 7.13 -13.73
CA LEU A 212 3.65 6.61 -13.96
C LEU A 212 3.52 5.12 -13.61
N VAL A 213 4.52 4.30 -13.93
CA VAL A 213 4.56 2.88 -13.50
C VAL A 213 4.54 2.78 -11.98
N SER A 214 5.41 3.53 -11.29
CA SER A 214 5.46 3.56 -9.83
C SER A 214 4.14 4.03 -9.22
N LEU A 215 3.54 5.09 -9.77
CA LEU A 215 2.23 5.60 -9.37
C LEU A 215 1.14 4.53 -9.58
N GLY A 216 1.15 3.83 -10.71
CA GLY A 216 0.24 2.71 -11.01
C GLY A 216 0.29 1.64 -9.93
N PHE A 217 1.49 1.20 -9.52
CA PHE A 217 1.66 0.25 -8.41
C PHE A 217 1.14 0.79 -7.08
N LEU A 218 1.40 2.06 -6.76
CA LEU A 218 0.91 2.68 -5.52
C LEU A 218 -0.62 2.82 -5.49
N VAL A 219 -1.26 3.15 -6.62
CA VAL A 219 -2.73 3.20 -6.69
C VAL A 219 -3.30 1.78 -6.66
N ALA A 220 -2.69 0.82 -7.34
CA ALA A 220 -3.07 -0.59 -7.29
C ALA A 220 -3.01 -1.16 -5.86
N LYS A 221 -1.99 -0.78 -5.07
CA LYS A 221 -1.89 -1.06 -3.63
C LYS A 221 -3.14 -0.63 -2.87
N ILE A 222 -3.54 0.63 -3.07
CA ILE A 222 -4.68 1.24 -2.38
C ILE A 222 -5.97 0.52 -2.80
N VAL A 223 -6.15 0.25 -4.11
CA VAL A 223 -7.30 -0.49 -4.64
C VAL A 223 -7.38 -1.90 -4.08
N PHE A 224 -6.27 -2.65 -4.11
CA PHE A 224 -6.21 -4.03 -3.61
C PHE A 224 -6.60 -4.10 -2.14
N ARG A 225 -6.00 -3.24 -1.31
CA ARG A 225 -6.30 -3.15 0.13
C ARG A 225 -7.77 -2.80 0.34
N ARG A 226 -8.28 -1.81 -0.38
CA ARG A 226 -9.66 -1.38 -0.23
C ARG A 226 -10.67 -2.43 -0.69
N ARG A 227 -10.39 -3.16 -1.78
CA ARG A 227 -11.20 -4.32 -2.22
C ARG A 227 -11.23 -5.42 -1.16
N LYS A 228 -10.08 -5.72 -0.54
CA LYS A 228 -10.02 -6.66 0.60
C LYS A 228 -10.91 -6.21 1.75
N ASN A 229 -10.81 -4.94 2.15
CA ASN A 229 -11.64 -4.37 3.22
C ASN A 229 -13.14 -4.40 2.88
N LEU A 230 -13.51 -4.12 1.62
CA LEU A 230 -14.90 -4.21 1.16
C LEU A 230 -15.45 -5.64 1.17
N ARG A 231 -14.64 -6.65 0.81
CA ARG A 231 -15.03 -8.06 0.89
C ARG A 231 -15.28 -8.49 2.33
N VAL A 232 -14.41 -8.08 3.25
CA VAL A 232 -14.57 -8.34 4.69
C VAL A 232 -15.78 -7.58 5.25
N LYS A 233 -15.97 -6.31 4.85
CA LYS A 233 -17.12 -5.48 5.25
C LYS A 233 -18.46 -6.03 4.74
N ARG A 234 -18.52 -6.74 3.61
CA ARG A 234 -19.77 -7.41 3.21
C ARG A 234 -20.27 -8.41 4.26
N ARG A 235 -19.35 -8.96 5.06
CA ARG A 235 -19.66 -9.89 6.16
C ARG A 235 -19.82 -9.22 7.52
N ARG A 236 -19.35 -7.97 7.70
CA ARG A 236 -19.35 -7.26 8.99
C ARG A 236 -20.27 -6.04 8.96
N SER A 237 -20.87 -5.69 10.10
CA SER A 237 -21.75 -4.52 10.23
C SER A 237 -21.15 -3.25 9.59
N SER A 238 -21.98 -2.49 8.87
CA SER A 238 -21.58 -1.35 8.04
C SER A 238 -20.91 -0.19 8.77
N ALA A 239 -20.92 -0.22 10.11
CA ALA A 239 -20.49 0.88 10.97
C ALA A 239 -18.97 1.03 11.06
N ILE A 240 -18.17 -0.03 10.85
CA ILE A 240 -16.71 0.06 10.98
C ILE A 240 -16.08 0.54 9.65
N VAL A 241 -15.11 1.45 9.76
CA VAL A 241 -14.26 1.90 8.64
C VAL A 241 -12.83 1.46 8.92
N GLU A 242 -12.31 0.61 8.04
CA GLU A 242 -10.92 0.14 8.09
C GLU A 242 -10.02 1.05 7.25
N CYS A 243 -8.94 1.52 7.84
CA CYS A 243 -7.91 2.33 7.20
C CYS A 243 -7.11 1.48 6.21
N ALA A 244 -6.97 1.95 4.97
CA ALA A 244 -6.21 1.32 3.91
C ALA A 244 -4.74 1.75 3.91
N ILE A 245 -4.45 3.00 4.27
CA ILE A 245 -3.12 3.61 4.23
C ILE A 245 -2.49 3.63 5.62
N TYR A 246 -3.19 4.18 6.61
CA TYR A 246 -2.65 4.18 7.98
C TYR A 246 -2.68 2.77 8.55
N ARG A 247 -1.52 2.30 9.05
CA ARG A 247 -1.34 0.98 9.63
C ARG A 247 -0.44 1.02 10.86
N CYS A 248 -0.72 0.16 11.83
CA CYS A 248 0.07 0.08 13.05
C CYS A 248 1.27 -0.87 12.90
N ARG A 249 2.29 -0.65 13.74
CA ARG A 249 3.38 -1.62 13.95
C ARG A 249 2.83 -2.83 14.68
N LEU A 250 3.38 -4.01 14.39
CA LEU A 250 3.00 -5.27 15.02
C LEU A 250 4.18 -5.85 15.78
N LYS A 251 3.85 -6.60 16.84
CA LYS A 251 4.77 -7.50 17.55
C LYS A 251 4.10 -8.87 17.73
N LEU A 252 4.90 -9.91 17.87
CA LEU A 252 4.45 -11.26 18.23
C LEU A 252 4.46 -11.41 19.75
N GLU A 253 3.30 -11.57 20.35
CA GLU A 253 3.15 -11.78 21.79
C GLU A 253 2.77 -13.24 22.06
N PRO A 254 3.47 -13.94 22.99
CA PRO A 254 3.10 -15.29 23.38
C PRO A 254 1.77 -15.26 24.15
N VAL A 255 0.87 -16.17 23.80
CA VAL A 255 -0.43 -16.33 24.45
C VAL A 255 -0.38 -17.58 25.32
N PHE A 256 -0.29 -17.40 26.64
CA PHE A 256 -0.31 -18.49 27.61
C PHE A 256 -1.74 -18.69 28.13
N GLY A 257 -2.37 -19.83 27.82
CA GLY A 257 -3.62 -20.23 28.48
C GLY A 257 -4.42 -21.35 27.78
N PRO A 258 -5.21 -22.15 28.52
CA PRO A 258 -6.07 -23.22 28.00
C PRO A 258 -7.27 -22.72 27.15
N SER A 259 -7.43 -21.41 26.97
CA SER A 259 -8.59 -20.77 26.34
C SER A 259 -8.48 -20.60 24.82
N VAL A 260 -7.40 -21.07 24.18
CA VAL A 260 -7.20 -20.89 22.72
C VAL A 260 -8.25 -21.67 21.89
N LEU A 261 -8.89 -22.70 22.45
CA LEU A 261 -10.01 -23.40 21.81
C LEU A 261 -11.35 -22.64 21.83
N LEU A 262 -11.47 -21.56 22.60
CA LEU A 262 -12.71 -20.76 22.74
C LEU A 262 -12.55 -19.28 22.38
N ALA A 263 -11.35 -18.81 22.04
CA ALA A 263 -11.05 -17.39 21.79
C ALA A 263 -11.19 -16.95 20.32
N TRP A 264 -12.02 -17.64 19.52
CA TRP A 264 -12.78 -16.86 18.54
C TRP A 264 -13.63 -15.92 19.38
N PRO A 265 -13.57 -14.59 19.18
CA PRO A 265 -14.60 -13.76 19.76
C PRO A 265 -15.90 -14.28 19.15
N SER A 266 -16.69 -15.02 19.93
CA SER A 266 -18.10 -15.14 19.65
C SER A 266 -18.58 -13.72 19.37
N GLU A 267 -19.45 -13.56 18.38
CA GLU A 267 -19.96 -12.24 18.02
C GLU A 267 -20.55 -11.48 19.24
N ASP A 268 -20.79 -12.18 20.35
CA ASP A 268 -21.33 -11.69 21.62
C ASP A 268 -20.39 -10.81 22.45
N SER A 269 -19.06 -10.96 22.41
CA SER A 269 -18.19 -10.01 23.14
C SER A 269 -18.18 -8.60 22.52
N ARG A 270 -18.68 -8.48 21.28
CA ARG A 270 -18.97 -7.20 20.62
C ARG A 270 -20.32 -6.61 21.01
N TYR A 271 -21.19 -7.36 21.68
CA TYR A 271 -22.48 -6.87 22.19
C TYR A 271 -22.38 -6.28 23.60
N HIS A 272 -21.45 -6.73 24.45
CA HIS A 272 -21.33 -6.14 25.81
C HIS A 272 -20.70 -4.74 25.87
N SER A 273 -19.98 -4.29 24.84
CA SER A 273 -19.59 -2.87 24.71
C SER A 273 -20.74 -1.95 24.25
N LYS A 274 -21.90 -2.52 23.90
CA LYS A 274 -23.02 -1.78 23.31
C LYS A 274 -23.96 -1.20 24.38
N GLU A 275 -23.88 -1.68 25.61
CA GLU A 275 -24.84 -1.35 26.67
C GLU A 275 -24.33 -0.27 27.63
N THR A 276 -23.01 -0.12 27.79
CA THR A 276 -22.40 0.96 28.60
C THR A 276 -22.11 2.26 27.85
N SER A 277 -22.26 2.28 26.51
CA SER A 277 -21.99 3.47 25.65
C SER A 277 -23.25 4.30 25.30
N ILE A 278 -24.39 4.04 25.94
CA ILE A 278 -25.62 4.85 25.74
C ILE A 278 -25.48 6.28 26.31
N ARG A 279 -24.48 6.53 27.17
CA ARG A 279 -24.15 7.86 27.67
C ARG A 279 -22.95 8.43 26.93
N ASP A 280 -23.21 9.56 26.27
CA ASP A 280 -22.33 10.43 25.50
C ASP A 280 -21.53 9.76 24.38
N ALA A 281 -21.91 10.10 23.14
CA ALA A 281 -21.10 9.79 21.97
C ALA A 281 -19.85 10.66 22.02
N ASP A 282 -18.88 10.27 22.84
CA ASP A 282 -17.59 10.94 22.91
C ASP A 282 -17.02 11.02 21.49
N GLU A 283 -16.82 12.26 21.04
CA GLU A 283 -16.33 12.58 19.69
C GLU A 283 -14.90 12.06 19.45
N ILE A 284 -14.20 11.77 20.55
CA ILE A 284 -12.87 11.19 20.60
C ILE A 284 -12.97 9.67 20.62
N GLN A 285 -12.47 9.02 19.58
CA GLN A 285 -12.43 7.57 19.48
C GLN A 285 -10.99 7.05 19.45
N ASN A 286 -10.73 5.99 20.19
CA ASN A 286 -9.50 5.24 20.03
C ASN A 286 -9.58 4.40 18.76
N LEU A 287 -8.54 4.47 17.94
CA LEU A 287 -8.40 3.56 16.82
C LEU A 287 -8.37 2.11 17.33
N MET A 288 -9.08 1.23 16.64
CA MET A 288 -9.19 -0.19 16.98
C MET A 288 -8.31 -1.04 16.06
N PHE A 289 -7.58 -1.97 16.65
CA PHE A 289 -6.82 -2.95 15.88
C PHE A 289 -7.75 -4.00 15.26
N VAL A 290 -7.58 -4.27 13.96
CA VAL A 290 -8.28 -5.38 13.30
C VAL A 290 -7.50 -6.67 13.60
N LYS A 291 -7.96 -7.40 14.62
CA LYS A 291 -7.34 -8.67 15.04
C LYS A 291 -7.22 -9.64 13.85
N PHE A 292 -6.04 -10.21 13.67
CA PHE A 292 -5.83 -11.30 12.72
C PHE A 292 -6.58 -12.54 13.22
N PRO A 293 -7.29 -13.28 12.35
CA PRO A 293 -8.06 -14.44 12.76
C PRO A 293 -7.19 -15.60 13.26
N ASN A 294 -5.89 -15.57 12.95
CA ASN A 294 -5.00 -16.69 13.20
C ASN A 294 -4.11 -16.40 14.41
N THR A 295 -4.09 -17.35 15.34
CA THR A 295 -2.96 -17.58 16.23
C THR A 295 -1.93 -18.45 15.50
N PHE A 296 -0.67 -18.28 15.85
CA PHE A 296 0.44 -18.94 15.16
C PHE A 296 1.11 -19.90 16.12
N GLU A 297 1.03 -21.19 15.84
CA GLU A 297 1.79 -22.19 16.59
C GLU A 297 3.26 -22.13 16.15
N ALA A 298 4.17 -22.04 17.12
CA ALA A 298 5.61 -21.89 16.87
C ALA A 298 6.23 -23.10 16.15
N THR A 299 5.65 -24.28 16.32
CA THR A 299 6.10 -25.57 15.76
C THR A 299 5.75 -25.75 14.29
N ASN A 300 4.83 -24.95 13.74
CA ASN A 300 4.35 -25.07 12.36
C ASN A 300 5.27 -24.35 11.36
N THR A 301 6.54 -24.80 11.32
CA THR A 301 7.59 -24.32 10.41
C THR A 301 7.57 -25.06 9.06
N LEU A 302 8.31 -24.56 8.07
CA LEU A 302 8.38 -25.19 6.74
C LEU A 302 8.92 -26.63 6.83
N LEU A 303 10.01 -26.84 7.53
CA LEU A 303 10.43 -28.17 7.97
C LEU A 303 9.89 -28.38 9.38
N SER A 304 9.11 -29.45 9.58
CA SER A 304 8.63 -29.88 10.90
C SER A 304 9.79 -30.50 11.69
N TRP A 305 10.87 -29.74 11.89
CA TRP A 305 11.87 -30.08 12.87
C TRP A 305 11.17 -30.03 14.21
N ARG A 306 11.00 -31.19 14.87
CA ARG A 306 10.52 -31.19 16.26
C ARG A 306 11.56 -30.36 17.01
N ILE A 307 11.18 -29.13 17.34
CA ILE A 307 11.85 -28.30 18.34
C ILE A 307 11.62 -29.07 19.64
N ALA A 308 12.39 -30.15 19.83
CA ALA A 308 12.37 -30.94 21.04
C ALA A 308 12.66 -29.94 22.15
N ASN A 309 11.69 -29.78 23.05
CA ASN A 309 11.61 -28.72 24.05
C ASN A 309 13.00 -28.32 24.57
N GLY A 310 13.55 -27.20 24.07
CA GLY A 310 14.81 -26.62 24.54
C GLY A 310 16.09 -26.95 23.77
N ALA A 311 16.04 -27.67 22.64
CA ALA A 311 17.23 -27.90 21.81
C ALA A 311 17.71 -26.58 21.17
N CYS A 312 18.64 -25.91 21.84
CA CYS A 312 19.40 -24.80 21.26
C CYS A 312 20.45 -25.37 20.31
N PHE A 313 20.68 -24.69 19.18
CA PHE A 313 21.85 -25.00 18.36
C PHE A 313 23.11 -24.86 19.20
N SER A 314 24.05 -25.80 19.04
CA SER A 314 25.36 -25.70 19.68
C SER A 314 26.02 -24.39 19.25
N ALA A 315 26.71 -23.72 20.17
CA ALA A 315 27.36 -22.46 19.86
C ALA A 315 28.33 -22.60 18.68
N TRP A 316 29.00 -23.76 18.58
CA TRP A 316 29.89 -24.08 17.47
C TRP A 316 29.18 -24.13 16.11
N LEU A 317 28.06 -24.86 16.01
CA LEU A 317 27.29 -24.92 14.76
C LEU A 317 26.80 -23.54 14.35
N LEU A 318 26.34 -22.75 15.32
CA LEU A 318 25.89 -21.40 15.06
C LEU A 318 27.03 -20.49 14.57
N THR A 319 28.22 -20.60 15.17
CA THR A 319 29.43 -19.91 14.68
C THR A 319 29.74 -20.29 13.24
N VAL A 320 29.73 -21.58 12.90
CA VAL A 320 29.94 -22.05 11.52
C VAL A 320 28.90 -21.48 10.55
N VAL A 321 27.62 -21.47 10.94
CA VAL A 321 26.56 -20.89 10.10
C VAL A 321 26.80 -19.39 9.87
N TYR A 322 27.13 -18.63 10.91
CA TYR A 322 27.38 -17.19 10.76
C TYR A 322 28.69 -16.87 10.04
N THR A 323 29.73 -17.69 10.18
CA THR A 323 30.97 -17.51 9.39
C THR A 323 30.71 -17.80 7.92
N VAL A 324 29.94 -18.86 7.59
CA VAL A 324 29.51 -19.15 6.21
C VAL A 324 28.64 -18.00 5.66
N GLY A 325 27.68 -17.51 6.44
CA GLY A 325 26.86 -16.36 6.03
C GLY A 325 27.68 -15.09 5.82
N THR A 326 28.63 -14.79 6.71
CA THR A 326 29.51 -13.63 6.60
C THR A 326 30.44 -13.75 5.39
N ALA A 327 31.02 -14.93 5.16
CA ALA A 327 31.83 -15.21 3.97
C ALA A 327 31.01 -15.05 2.69
N GLY A 328 29.80 -15.61 2.63
CA GLY A 328 28.89 -15.46 1.49
C GLY A 328 28.54 -14.00 1.21
N LEU A 329 28.26 -13.22 2.26
CA LEU A 329 28.01 -11.78 2.15
C LEU A 329 29.24 -11.05 1.60
N ILE A 330 30.40 -11.15 2.25
CA ILE A 330 31.63 -10.46 1.84
C ILE A 330 32.01 -10.83 0.41
N LEU A 331 32.07 -12.12 0.08
CA LEU A 331 32.43 -12.60 -1.24
C LEU A 331 31.45 -12.14 -2.32
N SER A 332 30.18 -11.91 -1.99
CA SER A 332 29.20 -11.37 -2.95
C SER A 332 29.44 -9.89 -3.30
N HIS A 333 30.24 -9.15 -2.54
CA HIS A 333 30.59 -7.76 -2.84
C HIS A 333 31.96 -7.62 -3.53
N VAL A 334 32.83 -8.64 -3.40
CA VAL A 334 34.20 -8.62 -3.92
C VAL A 334 34.28 -8.33 -5.43
N PRO A 335 33.46 -8.96 -6.31
CA PRO A 335 33.54 -8.69 -7.74
C PRO A 335 33.22 -7.24 -8.08
N LEU A 336 32.28 -6.63 -7.35
CA LEU A 336 32.01 -5.21 -7.51
C LEU A 336 33.25 -4.42 -7.05
N VAL A 337 33.70 -4.55 -5.80
CA VAL A 337 34.73 -3.69 -5.21
C VAL A 337 36.10 -3.77 -5.90
N LEU A 338 36.61 -4.98 -6.21
CA LEU A 338 37.96 -5.15 -6.77
C LEU A 338 38.09 -4.74 -8.25
N GLY A 339 36.98 -4.43 -8.92
CA GLY A 339 36.99 -4.03 -10.33
C GLY A 339 37.26 -5.18 -11.28
N SER A 340 37.10 -4.92 -12.58
CA SER A 340 37.36 -5.90 -13.64
C SER A 340 38.84 -6.24 -13.80
N GLU A 341 39.72 -5.23 -13.72
CA GLU A 341 41.14 -5.35 -14.02
C GLU A 341 41.86 -6.42 -13.18
N TYR A 342 41.51 -6.53 -11.89
CA TYR A 342 42.10 -7.54 -11.01
C TYR A 342 41.67 -8.97 -11.38
N PHE A 343 40.41 -9.13 -11.81
CA PHE A 343 39.86 -10.43 -12.17
C PHE A 343 40.26 -10.87 -13.58
N LEU A 344 40.52 -9.93 -14.50
CA LEU A 344 41.08 -10.23 -15.83
C LEU A 344 42.46 -10.89 -15.75
N ALA A 345 43.25 -10.58 -14.73
CA ALA A 345 44.54 -11.24 -14.51
C ALA A 345 44.41 -12.71 -14.07
N GLN A 346 43.20 -13.16 -13.68
CA GLN A 346 43.00 -14.48 -13.09
C GLN A 346 41.64 -15.07 -13.49
N GLU A 347 41.54 -15.55 -14.74
CA GLU A 347 40.31 -16.08 -15.34
C GLU A 347 39.59 -17.12 -14.45
N GLU A 348 40.30 -18.04 -13.81
CA GLU A 348 39.69 -19.08 -12.98
C GLU A 348 38.94 -18.52 -11.75
N LEU A 349 39.43 -17.43 -11.15
CA LEU A 349 38.81 -16.84 -9.95
C LEU A 349 37.55 -16.04 -10.27
N THR A 350 37.39 -15.57 -11.52
CA THR A 350 36.25 -14.73 -11.94
C THR A 350 34.91 -15.41 -11.67
N LEU A 351 34.79 -16.72 -11.95
CA LEU A 351 33.56 -17.48 -11.78
C LEU A 351 33.49 -18.20 -10.43
N MET A 352 34.63 -18.69 -9.91
CA MET A 352 34.66 -19.44 -8.65
C MET A 352 34.23 -18.59 -7.46
N VAL A 353 34.66 -17.32 -7.38
CA VAL A 353 34.34 -16.44 -6.23
C VAL A 353 32.82 -16.18 -6.10
N PRO A 354 32.11 -15.70 -7.14
CA PRO A 354 30.65 -15.53 -7.07
C PRO A 354 29.90 -16.84 -6.85
N PHE A 355 30.38 -17.96 -7.41
CA PHE A 355 29.74 -19.26 -7.21
C PHE A 355 29.82 -19.71 -5.74
N ILE A 356 31.01 -19.60 -5.12
CA ILE A 356 31.20 -19.87 -3.70
C ILE A 356 30.34 -18.91 -2.85
N ALA A 357 30.32 -17.61 -3.21
CA ALA A 357 29.49 -16.62 -2.53
C ALA A 357 28.00 -17.01 -2.56
N LEU A 358 27.50 -17.45 -3.72
CA LEU A 358 26.13 -17.90 -3.90
C LEU A 358 25.84 -19.15 -3.08
N LEU A 359 26.73 -20.14 -3.09
CA LEU A 359 26.56 -21.37 -2.32
C LEU A 359 26.50 -21.09 -0.81
N CYS A 360 27.42 -20.27 -0.29
CA CYS A 360 27.44 -19.85 1.11
C CYS A 360 26.16 -19.06 1.47
N THR A 361 25.74 -18.14 0.60
CA THR A 361 24.52 -17.35 0.78
C THR A 361 23.27 -18.24 0.77
N ALA A 362 23.16 -19.18 -0.16
CA ALA A 362 22.06 -20.13 -0.27
C ALA A 362 21.99 -21.07 0.95
N ALA A 363 23.14 -21.56 1.43
CA ALA A 363 23.21 -22.38 2.63
C ALA A 363 22.73 -21.62 3.87
N PHE A 364 23.21 -20.38 4.06
CA PHE A 364 22.79 -19.53 5.17
C PHE A 364 21.30 -19.18 5.11
N THR A 365 20.85 -18.60 4.00
CA THR A 365 19.45 -18.16 3.83
C THR A 365 18.48 -19.34 3.82
N GLY A 366 18.88 -20.48 3.25
CA GLY A 366 18.13 -21.73 3.24
C GLY A 366 17.90 -22.27 4.65
N LEU A 367 18.90 -22.22 5.53
CA LEU A 367 18.73 -22.62 6.94
C LEU A 367 17.65 -21.79 7.63
N PHE A 368 17.63 -20.47 7.42
CA PHE A 368 16.58 -19.61 7.97
C PHE A 368 15.21 -19.94 7.37
N ALA A 369 15.15 -20.19 6.05
CA ALA A 369 13.92 -20.50 5.35
C ALA A 369 13.24 -21.77 5.88
N VAL A 370 14.03 -22.80 6.19
CA VAL A 370 13.57 -24.04 6.81
C VAL A 370 12.77 -23.79 8.11
N PHE A 371 13.12 -22.73 8.85
CA PHE A 371 12.47 -22.35 10.10
C PHE A 371 11.38 -21.27 9.97
N TYR A 372 11.00 -20.85 8.76
CA TYR A 372 9.89 -19.92 8.58
C TYR A 372 8.56 -20.58 8.98
N GLN A 373 7.77 -19.84 9.75
CA GLN A 373 6.42 -20.26 10.11
C GLN A 373 5.51 -20.12 8.89
N ARG A 374 4.83 -21.22 8.51
CA ARG A 374 4.13 -21.33 7.21
C ARG A 374 3.03 -20.28 7.02
N GLN A 375 2.26 -19.99 8.06
CA GLN A 375 1.15 -19.04 8.01
C GLN A 375 1.60 -17.57 8.01
N LEU A 376 2.65 -17.22 8.78
CA LEU A 376 3.27 -15.90 8.75
C LEU A 376 3.93 -15.65 7.41
N LEU A 377 4.62 -16.66 6.86
CA LEU A 377 5.21 -16.59 5.52
C LEU A 377 4.13 -16.38 4.45
N ARG A 378 3.01 -17.12 4.52
CA ARG A 378 1.86 -16.91 3.62
C ARG A 378 1.25 -15.51 3.81
N LEU A 379 1.13 -15.03 5.04
CA LEU A 379 0.62 -13.69 5.33
C LEU A 379 1.55 -12.61 4.75
N LEU A 380 2.85 -12.83 4.81
CA LEU A 380 3.89 -11.96 4.28
C LEU A 380 3.86 -11.95 2.75
N PHE A 381 3.87 -13.11 2.08
CA PHE A 381 3.79 -13.20 0.61
C PHE A 381 2.49 -12.62 0.04
N THR A 382 1.39 -12.70 0.80
CA THR A 382 0.11 -12.06 0.41
C THR A 382 0.03 -10.58 0.80
N SER A 383 1.06 -10.06 1.49
CA SER A 383 1.16 -8.64 1.81
C SER A 383 1.69 -7.87 0.61
N PHE A 384 1.04 -6.74 0.31
CA PHE A 384 1.51 -5.88 -0.77
C PHE A 384 2.90 -5.30 -0.49
N ASP A 385 3.23 -5.00 0.77
CA ASP A 385 4.51 -4.38 1.09
C ASP A 385 5.67 -5.33 0.73
N PHE A 386 5.57 -6.62 1.06
CA PHE A 386 6.52 -7.63 0.60
C PHE A 386 6.59 -7.71 -0.93
N ALA A 387 5.45 -7.85 -1.60
CA ALA A 387 5.40 -7.97 -3.06
C ALA A 387 6.03 -6.75 -3.75
N PHE A 388 5.83 -5.55 -3.20
CA PHE A 388 6.44 -4.32 -3.70
C PHE A 388 7.96 -4.31 -3.52
N TYR A 389 8.46 -4.61 -2.32
CA TYR A 389 9.92 -4.69 -2.08
C TYR A 389 10.59 -5.74 -2.96
N SER A 390 10.01 -6.94 -3.02
CA SER A 390 10.52 -8.06 -3.82
C SER A 390 10.51 -7.73 -5.31
N PHE A 391 9.45 -7.08 -5.81
CA PHE A 391 9.38 -6.60 -7.21
C PHE A 391 10.45 -5.54 -7.51
N GLN A 392 10.59 -4.52 -6.64
CA GLN A 392 11.58 -3.46 -6.85
C GLN A 392 13.00 -4.02 -6.90
N VAL A 393 13.38 -4.87 -5.93
CA VAL A 393 14.69 -5.53 -5.91
C VAL A 393 14.89 -6.38 -7.15
N THR A 394 13.93 -7.25 -7.49
CA THR A 394 14.05 -8.13 -8.66
C THR A 394 14.19 -7.33 -9.96
N CYS A 395 13.43 -6.25 -10.15
CA CYS A 395 13.57 -5.39 -11.32
C CYS A 395 14.92 -4.67 -11.37
N THR A 396 15.41 -4.18 -10.23
CA THR A 396 16.73 -3.56 -10.13
C THR A 396 17.84 -4.58 -10.47
N ASP A 397 17.77 -5.78 -9.91
CA ASP A 397 18.73 -6.88 -10.13
C ASP A 397 18.73 -7.36 -11.59
N ILE A 398 17.56 -7.55 -12.20
CA ILE A 398 17.45 -7.82 -13.65
C ILE A 398 18.08 -6.68 -14.45
N GLY A 399 17.89 -5.43 -14.03
CA GLY A 399 18.55 -4.28 -14.63
C GLY A 399 20.08 -4.39 -14.58
N VAL A 400 20.65 -4.82 -13.45
CA VAL A 400 22.10 -5.07 -13.32
C VAL A 400 22.55 -6.18 -14.27
N CYS A 401 21.82 -7.31 -14.33
CA CYS A 401 22.15 -8.40 -15.25
C CYS A 401 22.16 -7.92 -16.71
N VAL A 402 21.18 -7.12 -17.13
CA VAL A 402 21.11 -6.55 -18.48
C VAL A 402 22.23 -5.55 -18.75
N LEU A 403 22.60 -4.72 -17.76
CA LEU A 403 23.74 -3.78 -17.85
C LEU A 403 25.06 -4.51 -18.10
N TYR A 404 25.25 -5.67 -17.45
CA TYR A 404 26.42 -6.54 -17.64
C TYR A 404 26.24 -7.57 -18.76
N ASN A 405 25.28 -7.37 -19.66
CA ASN A 405 24.99 -8.26 -20.79
C ASN A 405 24.89 -9.75 -20.40
N TRP A 406 24.28 -10.04 -19.25
CA TRP A 406 24.12 -11.37 -18.70
C TRP A 406 25.42 -12.14 -18.44
N ASP A 407 26.53 -11.44 -18.15
CA ASP A 407 27.76 -12.08 -17.72
C ASP A 407 27.52 -13.03 -16.53
N ALA A 408 27.98 -14.26 -16.63
CA ALA A 408 27.66 -15.32 -15.68
C ALA A 408 28.20 -15.01 -14.27
N SER A 409 29.41 -14.46 -14.16
CA SER A 409 30.03 -14.10 -12.88
C SER A 409 29.23 -13.00 -12.20
N ARG A 410 28.91 -11.92 -12.92
CA ARG A 410 28.08 -10.81 -12.41
C ARG A 410 26.65 -11.25 -12.08
N CYS A 411 26.05 -12.13 -12.87
CA CYS A 411 24.71 -12.66 -12.60
C CYS A 411 24.66 -13.50 -11.32
N LEU A 412 25.69 -14.32 -11.05
CA LEU A 412 25.77 -15.09 -9.80
C LEU A 412 25.95 -14.19 -8.57
N MET A 413 26.73 -13.11 -8.72
CA MET A 413 26.87 -12.06 -7.70
C MET A 413 25.50 -11.41 -7.40
N VAL A 414 24.79 -10.95 -8.43
CA VAL A 414 23.46 -10.33 -8.31
C VAL A 414 22.43 -11.30 -7.73
N LEU A 415 22.47 -12.59 -8.11
CA LEU A 415 21.59 -13.60 -7.52
C LEU A 415 21.84 -13.78 -6.02
N SER A 416 23.09 -13.65 -5.57
CA SER A 416 23.43 -13.66 -4.14
C SER A 416 22.82 -12.45 -3.42
N TRP A 417 22.92 -11.25 -4.01
CA TRP A 417 22.27 -10.04 -3.49
C TRP A 417 20.76 -10.19 -3.40
N TRP A 418 20.14 -10.75 -4.44
CA TRP A 418 18.71 -11.04 -4.48
C TRP A 418 18.31 -11.97 -3.31
N LEU A 419 19.05 -13.06 -3.09
CA LEU A 419 18.79 -13.97 -1.96
C LEU A 419 18.92 -13.28 -0.60
N TRP A 420 19.93 -12.43 -0.40
CA TRP A 420 20.08 -11.64 0.83
C TRP A 420 18.91 -10.67 1.04
N ALA A 421 18.44 -10.01 -0.01
CA ALA A 421 17.28 -9.15 0.06
C ALA A 421 16.00 -9.94 0.40
N GLN A 422 15.74 -11.07 -0.27
CA GLN A 422 14.58 -11.92 0.03
C GLN A 422 14.63 -12.47 1.46
N TRP A 423 15.81 -12.90 1.93
CA TRP A 423 16.02 -13.31 3.31
C TRP A 423 15.65 -12.19 4.28
N ALA A 424 16.17 -10.98 4.07
CA ALA A 424 15.86 -9.83 4.92
C ALA A 424 14.35 -9.51 4.91
N PHE A 425 13.70 -9.65 3.75
CA PHE A 425 12.26 -9.42 3.62
C PHE A 425 11.40 -10.49 4.29
N THR A 426 11.93 -11.69 4.51
CA THR A 426 11.22 -12.84 5.07
C THR A 426 11.47 -13.09 6.55
N LEU A 427 12.30 -12.29 7.23
CA LEU A 427 12.59 -12.40 8.67
C LEU A 427 11.37 -12.27 9.58
N ASP A 428 10.31 -11.60 9.11
CA ASP A 428 9.03 -11.51 9.81
C ASP A 428 8.32 -12.86 9.94
N ALA A 429 8.69 -13.87 9.14
CA ALA A 429 8.16 -15.23 9.24
C ALA A 429 8.83 -16.07 10.34
N LEU A 430 9.92 -15.60 10.94
CA LEU A 430 10.56 -16.26 12.08
C LEU A 430 9.86 -15.86 13.37
N THR A 431 9.43 -16.86 14.15
CA THR A 431 8.87 -16.62 15.48
C THR A 431 9.97 -16.19 16.47
N PRO A 432 9.63 -15.50 17.57
CA PRO A 432 10.61 -15.15 18.60
C PRO A 432 11.39 -16.37 19.12
N THR A 433 10.73 -17.51 19.39
CA THR A 433 11.43 -18.75 19.81
C THR A 433 12.49 -19.19 18.82
N THR A 434 12.16 -19.15 17.52
CA THR A 434 13.08 -19.54 16.46
C THR A 434 14.27 -18.57 16.37
N ARG A 435 14.01 -17.26 16.49
CA ARG A 435 15.06 -16.23 16.52
C ARG A 435 16.00 -16.48 17.71
N ASP A 436 15.45 -16.90 18.84
CA ASP A 436 16.19 -17.17 20.07
C ASP A 436 17.08 -18.41 19.95
N MET A 437 16.52 -19.47 19.36
CA MET A 437 17.25 -20.69 19.03
C MET A 437 18.43 -20.42 18.08
N LEU A 438 18.26 -19.51 17.12
CA LEU A 438 19.31 -19.06 16.19
C LEU A 438 20.20 -17.94 16.76
N LYS A 439 19.95 -17.49 18.01
CA LYS A 439 20.52 -16.27 18.62
C LYS A 439 20.54 -15.06 17.67
N PHE A 440 19.55 -14.98 16.79
CA PHE A 440 19.47 -13.99 15.73
C PHE A 440 18.70 -12.76 16.22
N ARG A 441 19.26 -11.57 15.96
CA ARG A 441 18.56 -10.30 16.18
C ARG A 441 18.20 -9.70 14.84
N VAL A 442 16.94 -9.32 14.67
CA VAL A 442 16.41 -8.71 13.43
C VAL A 442 17.23 -7.49 12.98
N ARG A 443 17.81 -6.75 13.92
CA ARG A 443 18.70 -5.60 13.64
C ARG A 443 19.90 -5.96 12.77
N PHE A 444 20.37 -7.21 12.78
CA PHE A 444 21.50 -7.66 11.96
C PHE A 444 21.19 -7.67 10.46
N ALA A 445 19.92 -7.64 10.06
CA ALA A 445 19.55 -7.48 8.66
C ALA A 445 19.70 -6.04 8.14
N ALA A 446 19.75 -5.04 9.02
CA ALA A 446 19.93 -3.65 8.64
C ALA A 446 21.27 -3.41 7.91
N PRO A 447 22.44 -3.81 8.44
CA PRO A 447 23.71 -3.64 7.72
C PRO A 447 23.77 -4.42 6.41
N VAL A 448 23.16 -5.60 6.32
CA VAL A 448 23.06 -6.36 5.06
C VAL A 448 22.32 -5.54 4.01
N LEU A 449 21.15 -4.99 4.33
CA LEU A 449 20.42 -4.13 3.40
C LEU A 449 21.15 -2.81 3.10
N CYS A 450 21.93 -2.27 4.04
CA CYS A 450 22.78 -1.11 3.78
C CYS A 450 23.86 -1.42 2.74
N LEU A 451 24.51 -2.58 2.86
CA LEU A 451 25.54 -3.02 1.91
C LEU A 451 24.94 -3.22 0.51
N LEU A 452 23.84 -3.97 0.40
CA LEU A 452 23.14 -4.14 -0.89
C LEU A 452 22.72 -2.80 -1.51
N LEU A 453 22.26 -1.86 -0.69
CA LEU A 453 21.93 -0.53 -1.16
C LEU A 453 23.18 0.25 -1.62
N ALA A 454 24.28 0.12 -0.89
CA ALA A 454 25.56 0.72 -1.25
C ALA A 454 26.09 0.14 -2.57
N ASP A 455 25.89 -1.16 -2.84
CA ASP A 455 26.28 -1.77 -4.12
C ASP A 455 25.51 -1.18 -5.29
N HIS A 456 24.18 -1.07 -5.19
CA HIS A 456 23.38 -0.45 -6.25
C HIS A 456 23.73 1.03 -6.46
N LEU A 457 24.01 1.76 -5.38
CA LEU A 457 24.52 3.14 -5.48
C LEU A 457 25.93 3.19 -6.08
N GLY A 458 26.75 2.17 -5.81
CA GLY A 458 28.08 1.98 -6.39
C GLY A 458 28.01 1.73 -7.90
N ILE A 459 27.04 0.93 -8.36
CA ILE A 459 26.79 0.74 -9.80
C ILE A 459 26.31 2.04 -10.43
N ILE A 460 25.37 2.76 -9.80
CA ILE A 460 24.97 4.10 -10.27
C ILE A 460 26.18 5.03 -10.37
N TYR A 461 27.03 5.04 -9.33
CA TYR A 461 28.25 5.83 -9.33
C TYR A 461 29.17 5.43 -10.49
N ARG A 462 29.36 4.14 -10.75
CA ARG A 462 30.17 3.68 -11.90
C ARG A 462 29.59 4.10 -13.23
N ILE A 463 28.27 4.02 -13.41
CA ILE A 463 27.60 4.47 -14.64
C ILE A 463 27.88 5.96 -14.92
N PHE A 464 27.87 6.81 -13.89
CA PHE A 464 27.98 8.26 -14.05
C PHE A 464 29.38 8.84 -13.85
N PHE A 465 30.30 8.14 -13.17
CA PHE A 465 31.58 8.71 -12.76
C PHE A 465 32.79 7.83 -13.09
N THR A 466 32.58 6.59 -13.55
CA THR A 466 33.68 5.67 -13.90
C THR A 466 33.58 5.29 -15.37
N GLU A 467 34.71 5.27 -16.08
CA GLU A 467 34.80 4.80 -17.46
C GLU A 467 34.82 3.26 -17.53
N ASP A 468 33.83 2.63 -16.91
CA ASP A 468 33.75 1.17 -16.85
C ASP A 468 33.16 0.61 -18.16
N GLU A 469 34.04 0.18 -19.09
CA GLU A 469 33.67 -0.34 -20.41
C GLU A 469 32.70 -1.53 -20.37
N GLU A 470 32.59 -2.24 -19.24
CA GLU A 470 31.70 -3.40 -19.09
C GLU A 470 30.21 -3.03 -19.06
N LEU A 471 29.87 -1.84 -18.55
CA LEU A 471 28.48 -1.43 -18.33
C LEU A 471 27.82 -0.92 -19.62
N GLN A 472 27.01 -1.74 -20.28
CA GLN A 472 26.38 -1.37 -21.55
C GLN A 472 24.99 -0.76 -21.35
N ASP A 473 24.69 0.36 -22.03
CA ASP A 473 23.32 0.89 -22.12
C ASP A 473 22.48 0.06 -23.10
N SER A 474 22.26 -1.19 -22.72
CA SER A 474 21.52 -2.17 -23.49
C SER A 474 20.05 -1.76 -23.65
N ARG A 475 19.50 -2.05 -24.83
CA ARG A 475 18.08 -1.86 -25.10
C ARG A 475 17.33 -3.04 -24.47
N ILE A 476 16.54 -2.79 -23.42
CA ILE A 476 15.68 -3.80 -22.80
C ILE A 476 14.64 -4.27 -23.80
N PHE A 477 14.07 -3.32 -24.54
CA PHE A 477 13.06 -3.57 -25.54
C PHE A 477 13.28 -2.61 -26.71
N GLU A 478 13.34 -3.18 -27.91
CA GLU A 478 13.33 -2.44 -29.17
C GLU A 478 12.29 -3.08 -30.06
N GLY A 479 11.34 -2.28 -30.54
CA GLY A 479 10.30 -2.78 -31.43
C GLY A 479 9.49 -1.65 -32.05
N THR A 480 8.84 -1.96 -33.17
CA THR A 480 7.91 -1.04 -33.82
C THR A 480 6.49 -1.36 -33.34
N VAL A 481 5.88 -0.43 -32.60
CA VAL A 481 4.49 -0.53 -32.15
C VAL A 481 3.71 0.62 -32.79
N TRP A 482 2.68 0.30 -33.59
CA TRP A 482 1.90 1.29 -34.35
C TRP A 482 2.75 2.25 -35.20
N ASN A 483 3.71 1.70 -35.94
CA ASN A 483 4.67 2.43 -36.79
C ASN A 483 5.61 3.39 -36.03
N GLN A 484 5.65 3.31 -34.69
CA GLN A 484 6.58 4.07 -33.87
C GLN A 484 7.69 3.16 -33.36
N HIS A 485 8.94 3.60 -33.51
CA HIS A 485 10.10 2.89 -33.00
C HIS A 485 10.23 3.17 -31.50
N LEU A 486 9.90 2.16 -30.69
CA LEU A 486 9.99 2.22 -29.24
C LEU A 486 11.32 1.61 -28.80
N VAL A 487 12.13 2.40 -28.09
CA VAL A 487 13.37 1.95 -27.45
C VAL A 487 13.28 2.19 -25.96
N VAL A 488 13.28 1.11 -25.18
CA VAL A 488 13.38 1.16 -23.72
C VAL A 488 14.81 0.83 -23.33
N ARG A 489 15.51 1.80 -22.75
CA ARG A 489 16.91 1.66 -22.33
C ARG A 489 17.03 1.20 -20.89
N VAL A 490 18.09 0.45 -20.59
CA VAL A 490 18.28 -0.14 -19.26
C VAL A 490 18.68 0.88 -18.21
N ILE A 491 19.56 1.85 -18.52
CA ILE A 491 20.09 2.77 -17.52
C ILE A 491 18.98 3.63 -16.88
N PRO A 492 18.09 4.32 -17.63
CA PRO A 492 17.04 5.13 -17.02
C PRO A 492 16.09 4.31 -16.14
N PHE A 493 15.76 3.09 -16.60
CA PHE A 493 14.96 2.14 -15.85
C PHE A 493 15.66 1.75 -14.53
N TYR A 494 16.91 1.30 -14.62
CA TYR A 494 17.72 0.88 -13.48
C TYR A 494 17.88 2.01 -12.46
N VAL A 495 18.31 3.20 -12.88
CA VAL A 495 18.49 4.36 -12.00
C VAL A 495 17.18 4.71 -11.28
N SER A 496 16.05 4.73 -12.00
CA SER A 496 14.75 5.01 -11.39
C SER A 496 14.34 3.97 -10.35
N ARG A 497 14.52 2.67 -10.65
CA ARG A 497 14.22 1.57 -9.72
C ARG A 497 15.15 1.60 -8.50
N SER A 498 16.44 1.80 -8.71
CA SER A 498 17.44 1.93 -7.64
C SER A 498 17.14 3.10 -6.71
N LEU A 499 16.84 4.31 -7.21
CA LEU A 499 16.47 5.45 -6.37
C LEU A 499 15.19 5.20 -5.57
N THR A 500 14.19 4.57 -6.20
CA THR A 500 12.96 4.14 -5.52
C THR A 500 13.32 3.14 -4.40
N LEU A 501 14.13 2.14 -4.71
CA LEU A 501 14.60 1.15 -3.77
C LEU A 501 15.37 1.80 -2.61
N SER A 502 16.24 2.79 -2.85
CA SER A 502 16.97 3.51 -1.80
C SER A 502 16.05 4.17 -0.78
N LEU A 503 15.00 4.85 -1.24
CA LEU A 503 14.03 5.51 -0.36
C LEU A 503 13.23 4.49 0.46
N TRP A 504 12.83 3.38 -0.13
CA TRP A 504 12.06 2.35 0.58
C TRP A 504 12.93 1.48 1.50
N CYS A 505 14.14 1.16 1.09
CA CYS A 505 15.11 0.40 1.89
C CYS A 505 15.61 1.23 3.06
N SER A 506 15.89 2.53 2.91
CA SER A 506 16.27 3.38 4.06
C SER A 506 15.20 3.40 5.16
N ARG A 507 13.91 3.46 4.79
CA ARG A 507 12.80 3.28 5.74
C ARG A 507 12.81 1.91 6.41
N LEU A 508 13.05 0.84 5.63
CA LEU A 508 13.10 -0.52 6.17
C LEU A 508 14.30 -0.71 7.10
N ILE A 509 15.49 -0.26 6.70
CA ILE A 509 16.72 -0.23 7.49
C ILE A 509 16.49 0.51 8.80
N SER A 510 15.90 1.72 8.78
CA SER A 510 15.57 2.46 10.00
C SER A 510 14.64 1.68 10.93
N ARG A 511 13.68 0.92 10.37
CA ARG A 511 12.79 0.05 11.15
C ARG A 511 13.50 -1.17 11.70
N LEU A 512 14.33 -1.84 10.91
CA LEU A 512 15.11 -2.99 11.35
C LEU A 512 16.10 -2.58 12.44
N ALA A 513 16.77 -1.44 12.29
CA ALA A 513 17.71 -0.89 13.28
C ALA A 513 17.03 -0.54 14.61
N SER A 514 15.79 -0.02 14.55
CA SER A 514 15.01 0.33 15.76
C SER A 514 14.13 -0.81 16.29
N ALA A 515 14.06 -1.96 15.61
CA ALA A 515 13.15 -3.05 15.97
C ALA A 515 13.52 -3.66 17.33
N SER A 516 12.49 -3.97 18.14
CA SER A 516 12.64 -4.87 19.29
C SER A 516 12.70 -6.33 18.84
N ARG A 517 12.97 -7.26 19.76
CA ARG A 517 13.08 -8.71 19.48
C ARG A 517 11.80 -9.30 18.88
N ASP A 518 10.66 -8.81 19.38
CA ASP A 518 9.33 -9.33 19.06
C ASP A 518 8.65 -8.53 17.95
N ASP A 519 9.26 -7.42 17.53
CA ASP A 519 8.73 -6.55 16.49
C ASP A 519 8.77 -7.25 15.12
N ILE A 520 7.82 -6.81 14.30
CA ILE A 520 7.65 -7.24 12.92
C ILE A 520 7.82 -6.02 12.01
N SER A 521 8.69 -6.17 11.02
CA SER A 521 9.27 -5.05 10.29
C SER A 521 8.42 -4.63 9.07
N ILE A 522 8.03 -5.60 8.26
CA ILE A 522 7.32 -5.50 6.98
C ILE A 522 5.83 -5.69 7.15
N LEU A 523 5.38 -6.70 7.90
CA LEU A 523 3.96 -6.87 8.17
C LEU A 523 3.43 -5.70 9.00
N ARG A 524 2.25 -5.22 8.61
CA ARG A 524 1.60 -4.06 9.21
C ARG A 524 0.17 -4.37 9.56
N GLY A 525 -0.25 -3.92 10.74
CA GLY A 525 -1.58 -4.15 11.27
C GLY A 525 -2.60 -3.23 10.64
N SER A 526 -3.74 -3.80 10.24
CA SER A 526 -4.91 -3.01 9.86
C SER A 526 -5.51 -2.35 11.09
N VAL A 527 -5.93 -1.09 10.92
CA VAL A 527 -6.55 -0.29 11.97
C VAL A 527 -7.91 0.18 11.48
N CYS A 528 -8.89 0.27 12.37
CA CYS A 528 -10.24 0.69 12.05
C CYS A 528 -10.83 1.63 13.11
N TYR A 529 -11.89 2.34 12.76
CA TYR A 529 -12.64 3.20 13.68
C TYR A 529 -14.14 3.12 13.39
N ASP A 530 -14.95 3.57 14.35
CA ASP A 530 -16.41 3.56 14.23
C ASP A 530 -16.91 4.77 13.43
N ASN A 531 -17.75 4.52 12.43
CA ASN A 531 -18.39 5.57 11.66
C ASN A 531 -19.66 6.05 12.35
N ILE A 532 -19.49 7.00 13.27
CA ILE A 532 -20.57 7.66 14.05
C ILE A 532 -21.70 8.17 13.13
N PHE A 533 -21.36 8.73 11.95
CA PHE A 533 -22.36 9.28 11.03
C PHE A 533 -23.26 8.22 10.39
N SER A 534 -22.74 7.01 10.19
CA SER A 534 -23.56 5.90 9.68
C SER A 534 -24.63 5.48 10.69
N ARG A 535 -24.33 5.58 12.01
CA ARG A 535 -25.29 5.35 13.09
C ARG A 535 -26.34 6.47 13.15
N GLY A 536 -25.91 7.73 13.06
CA GLY A 536 -26.81 8.89 13.09
C GLY A 536 -27.87 8.85 11.98
N ARG A 537 -27.48 8.50 10.75
CA ARG A 537 -28.44 8.40 9.62
C ARG A 537 -29.44 7.26 9.80
N ARG A 538 -29.01 6.10 10.31
CA ARG A 538 -29.92 4.99 10.65
C ARG A 538 -30.85 5.33 11.81
N ARG A 539 -30.34 6.05 12.81
CA ARG A 539 -31.16 6.50 13.94
C ARG A 539 -32.20 7.51 13.49
N SER A 540 -31.85 8.45 12.62
CA SER A 540 -32.81 9.39 12.03
C SER A 540 -33.85 8.68 11.16
N SER A 541 -33.46 7.69 10.34
CA SER A 541 -34.43 6.93 9.53
C SER A 541 -35.32 6.02 10.38
N HIS A 542 -34.78 5.43 11.45
CA HIS A 542 -35.53 4.57 12.35
C HIS A 542 -36.46 5.40 13.24
N ILE A 543 -36.01 6.57 13.72
CA ILE A 543 -36.86 7.52 14.44
C ILE A 543 -37.95 8.06 13.51
N SER A 544 -37.64 8.44 12.27
CA SER A 544 -38.66 8.88 11.32
C SER A 544 -39.66 7.76 11.05
N GLN A 545 -39.22 6.52 10.86
CA GLN A 545 -40.11 5.37 10.73
C GLN A 545 -40.97 5.12 11.98
N ILE A 546 -40.40 5.20 13.19
CA ILE A 546 -41.18 5.07 14.44
C ILE A 546 -42.20 6.21 14.56
N VAL A 547 -41.82 7.43 14.22
CA VAL A 547 -42.71 8.60 14.25
C VAL A 547 -43.84 8.42 13.23
N ASP A 548 -43.52 7.96 12.01
CA ASP A 548 -44.51 7.69 10.96
C ASP A 548 -45.46 6.55 11.36
N VAL A 549 -44.93 5.46 11.94
CA VAL A 549 -45.74 4.33 12.44
C VAL A 549 -46.62 4.77 13.62
N LYS A 550 -46.09 5.58 14.56
CA LYS A 550 -46.89 6.13 15.66
C LYS A 550 -47.95 7.10 15.16
N ALA A 551 -47.64 7.93 14.16
CA ALA A 551 -48.60 8.82 13.54
C ALA A 551 -49.72 8.04 12.83
N LEU A 552 -49.37 6.98 12.09
CA LEU A 552 -50.31 6.07 11.44
C LEU A 552 -51.20 5.34 12.47
N ALA A 553 -50.62 4.80 13.54
CA ALA A 553 -51.36 4.14 14.61
C ALA A 553 -52.32 5.10 15.33
N THR A 554 -51.90 6.35 15.54
CA THR A 554 -52.74 7.40 16.13
C THR A 554 -53.90 7.77 15.19
N ALA A 555 -53.67 7.84 13.88
CA ALA A 555 -54.71 8.10 12.88
C ALA A 555 -55.74 6.95 12.80
N LEU A 556 -55.29 5.70 12.84
CA LEU A 556 -56.16 4.52 12.86
C LEU A 556 -56.99 4.43 14.16
N SER A 557 -56.39 4.77 15.31
CA SER A 557 -57.10 4.83 16.59
C SER A 557 -58.22 5.90 16.59
N ARG A 558 -57.99 7.06 15.95
CA ARG A 558 -59.03 8.09 15.77
C ARG A 558 -60.17 7.63 14.87
N ARG A 559 -59.87 6.90 13.78
CA ARG A 559 -60.89 6.37 12.87
C ARG A 559 -61.85 5.40 13.55
N ASN A 560 -61.35 4.55 14.45
CA ASN A 560 -62.17 3.59 15.20
C ASN A 560 -63.01 4.23 16.33
N ARG A 561 -62.75 5.48 16.72
CA ARG A 561 -63.57 6.19 17.73
C ARG A 561 -64.73 6.98 17.12
N VAL A 562 -64.82 7.08 15.80
CA VAL A 562 -65.91 7.78 15.10
C VAL A 562 -66.83 6.76 14.41
N SER A 563 -67.55 5.97 15.21
CA SER A 563 -68.86 5.39 14.89
C SER A 563 -69.35 4.58 16.09
N PRO A 564 -70.27 5.17 16.88
CA PRO A 564 -71.54 4.49 17.07
C PRO A 564 -72.67 5.53 17.14
N ALA A 565 -73.29 5.87 16.00
CA ALA A 565 -74.59 6.56 16.01
C ALA A 565 -75.20 6.61 14.60
N THR A 566 -75.74 5.48 14.14
CA THR A 566 -76.97 5.51 13.34
C THR A 566 -77.83 4.34 13.79
N SER A 567 -78.75 4.68 14.67
CA SER A 567 -79.87 3.87 15.14
C SER A 567 -80.66 3.32 13.95
N PHE A 568 -80.65 2.00 13.76
CA PHE A 568 -81.64 1.32 12.94
C PHE A 568 -82.94 1.23 13.75
N HIS A 569 -83.86 2.14 13.47
CA HIS A 569 -85.25 2.06 13.90
C HIS A 569 -85.93 1.02 13.01
N GLN A 570 -86.19 -0.19 13.54
CA GLN A 570 -86.97 -1.19 12.83
C GLN A 570 -88.45 -0.93 13.11
N GLU A 571 -89.12 -0.39 12.10
CA GLU A 571 -90.53 -0.08 12.06
C GLU A 571 -91.37 -1.37 12.02
N LYS A 572 -92.40 -1.38 12.85
CA LYS A 572 -93.32 -2.47 13.10
C LYS A 572 -94.54 -2.26 12.20
N THR A 573 -94.75 -3.12 11.22
CA THR A 573 -95.97 -3.09 10.39
C THR A 573 -96.77 -4.38 10.57
N ILE A 574 -98.01 -4.19 11.01
CA ILE A 574 -99.07 -5.17 11.23
C ILE A 574 -99.95 -5.25 9.97
N SER A 575 -100.53 -6.44 9.74
CA SER A 575 -101.72 -6.82 8.93
C SER A 575 -101.64 -6.76 7.39
N THR A 576 -101.83 -7.92 6.74
CA THR A 576 -103.15 -8.44 6.26
C THR A 576 -102.97 -9.78 5.54
N GLN A 577 -103.51 -10.88 6.11
CA GLN A 577 -104.64 -11.69 5.58
C GLN A 577 -104.91 -12.87 6.52
#